data_AF-A0A963RWB8-F1
#
_entry.id   AF-A0A963RWB8-F1
#
_cell.length_a   1.000
_cell.length_b   1.000
_cell.length_c   1.000
_cell.angle_alpha   90.00
_cell.angle_beta   90.00
_cell.angle_gamma   90.00
#
_symmetry.space_group_name_H-M   'P 1'
#
loop_
_entity.id
_entity.type
_entity.pdbx_description
1 polymer ?
#
loop_
_entity_poly.entity_id
_entity_poly.type
_entity_poly.pdbx_seq_one_letter_code
_entity_poly.pdbx_strand_id
1 'polypeptide(L)'
;MAVLADGFSPADAARLDAALPASTANNAVLALDCHPLRREARVDLSCTGQGTTLSGRLTVRGGGLAGGTIDRIAFADGTLLHGLPLIATAGSAPTLSIDGDRRDSFGARPVRLDVDADFGHARLGLRDELVALDEAVGRIDKTLLDRPPQREVLLPALLAALGQPVAPVAIATSYPPPYSEPPPAPAEARVSEALRPFVRRCSLCHASKERFPPPFMAGDEAAISARLGGCAERIAYRLAMWSVPAAARTKTPMPPAAVLPDARFAESADLAAMRRHVSDILAARPAPLSPERLLAREYAGL
;
A
#
# COMPACT_ATOMS: atom_id res chain seq x y z
N MET A 1 -3.53 -7.52 9.91
CA MET A 1 -3.01 -6.19 10.32
C MET A 1 -3.46 -4.99 9.47
N ALA A 2 -4.16 -5.12 8.33
CA ALA A 2 -4.37 -3.96 7.44
C ALA A 2 -5.61 -3.09 7.73
N VAL A 3 -6.66 -3.59 8.38
CA VAL A 3 -7.96 -2.86 8.40
C VAL A 3 -8.07 -1.78 9.49
N LEU A 4 -7.25 -1.85 10.54
CA LEU A 4 -7.27 -0.88 11.66
C LEU A 4 -6.11 0.13 11.65
N ALA A 5 -5.18 0.02 10.70
CA ALA A 5 -3.93 0.76 10.73
C ALA A 5 -4.06 2.25 10.42
N ASP A 6 -5.14 2.68 9.74
CA ASP A 6 -5.26 4.04 9.21
C ASP A 6 -5.87 5.08 10.17
N GLY A 7 -6.01 4.75 11.47
CA GLY A 7 -6.57 5.69 12.45
C GLY A 7 -6.07 5.55 13.88
N PHE A 8 -5.21 4.56 14.16
CA PHE A 8 -4.73 4.23 15.49
C PHE A 8 -3.22 4.04 15.51
N SER A 9 -2.59 4.31 16.65
CA SER A 9 -1.20 3.90 16.84
C SER A 9 -1.10 2.36 16.76
N PRO A 10 0.06 1.78 16.35
CA PRO A 10 0.22 0.33 16.31
C PRO A 10 -0.12 -0.38 17.63
N ALA A 11 0.15 0.27 18.76
CA ALA A 11 -0.18 -0.24 20.08
C ALA A 11 -1.70 -0.26 20.34
N ASP A 12 -2.42 0.78 19.90
CA ASP A 12 -3.86 0.85 20.07
C ASP A 12 -4.59 -0.08 19.09
N ALA A 13 -4.10 -0.20 17.86
CA ALA A 13 -4.58 -1.18 16.90
C ALA A 13 -4.44 -2.61 17.45
N ALA A 14 -3.29 -2.95 18.05
CA ALA A 14 -3.10 -4.25 18.69
C ALA A 14 -4.05 -4.48 19.89
N ARG A 15 -4.34 -3.44 20.67
CA ARG A 15 -5.30 -3.52 21.79
C ARG A 15 -6.73 -3.74 21.33
N LEU A 16 -7.14 -3.06 20.25
CA LEU A 16 -8.45 -3.27 19.63
C LEU A 16 -8.53 -4.67 19.02
N ASP A 17 -7.50 -5.10 18.29
CA ASP A 17 -7.41 -6.45 17.72
C ASP A 17 -7.53 -7.54 18.80
N ALA A 18 -6.91 -7.37 19.96
CA ALA A 18 -7.02 -8.31 21.08
C ALA A 18 -8.43 -8.34 21.71
N ALA A 19 -9.23 -7.29 21.53
CA ALA A 19 -10.59 -7.19 22.05
C ALA A 19 -11.63 -7.84 21.11
N LEU A 20 -11.36 -7.94 19.81
CA LEU A 20 -12.27 -8.52 18.82
C LEU A 20 -12.64 -10.01 19.06
N PRO A 21 -11.70 -10.91 19.46
CA PRO A 21 -12.00 -12.33 19.68
C PRO A 21 -13.00 -12.61 20.81
N ALA A 22 -13.19 -11.66 21.73
CA ALA A 22 -14.18 -11.77 22.81
C ALA A 22 -15.62 -11.49 22.33
N SER A 23 -15.79 -10.86 21.16
CA SER A 23 -17.10 -10.64 20.56
C SER A 23 -17.51 -11.88 19.76
N THR A 24 -18.66 -12.47 20.11
CA THR A 24 -19.23 -13.66 19.47
C THR A 24 -19.99 -13.34 18.18
N ALA A 25 -19.74 -12.18 17.56
CA ALA A 25 -20.51 -11.71 16.43
C ALA A 25 -20.26 -12.57 15.18
N ASN A 26 -21.29 -13.31 14.79
CA ASN A 26 -21.55 -13.89 13.48
C ASN A 26 -20.44 -14.76 12.88
N ASN A 27 -20.59 -16.07 13.07
CA ASN A 27 -19.84 -17.06 12.31
C ASN A 27 -20.51 -17.27 10.95
N ALA A 28 -19.91 -16.77 9.87
CA ALA A 28 -20.28 -17.20 8.52
C ALA A 28 -19.69 -18.61 8.27
N VAL A 29 -20.43 -19.47 7.58
CA VAL A 29 -19.96 -20.81 7.23
C VAL A 29 -20.00 -20.96 5.72
N LEU A 30 -18.85 -21.24 5.13
CA LEU A 30 -18.76 -21.56 3.71
C LEU A 30 -18.78 -23.07 3.51
N ALA A 31 -19.73 -23.56 2.72
CA ALA A 31 -19.80 -24.96 2.32
C ALA A 31 -18.93 -25.18 1.07
N LEU A 32 -18.04 -26.17 1.14
CA LEU A 32 -17.07 -26.48 0.09
C LEU A 32 -17.17 -27.95 -0.30
N ASP A 33 -17.22 -28.21 -1.60
CA ASP A 33 -17.09 -29.54 -2.19
C ASP A 33 -15.61 -29.84 -2.37
N CYS A 34 -15.16 -31.01 -1.91
CA CYS A 34 -13.74 -31.38 -1.85
C CYS A 34 -13.43 -32.62 -2.69
N HIS A 35 -12.25 -32.60 -3.30
CA HIS A 35 -11.65 -33.76 -3.96
C HIS A 35 -10.46 -34.26 -3.13
N PRO A 36 -10.66 -35.26 -2.25
CA PRO A 36 -9.62 -35.76 -1.38
C PRO A 36 -8.67 -36.73 -2.10
N LEU A 37 -7.37 -36.50 -1.96
CA LEU A 37 -6.32 -37.41 -2.39
C LEU A 37 -5.67 -38.05 -1.16
N ARG A 38 -6.08 -39.29 -0.86
CA ARG A 38 -5.58 -40.04 0.29
C ARG A 38 -4.17 -40.58 0.05
N ARG A 39 -3.30 -40.40 1.04
CA ARG A 39 -1.97 -40.99 1.18
C ARG A 39 -1.88 -41.65 2.55
N GLU A 40 -0.83 -42.42 2.80
CA GLU A 40 -0.71 -43.29 3.99
C GLU A 40 -0.98 -42.56 5.33
N ALA A 41 -0.33 -41.42 5.59
CA ALA A 41 -0.52 -40.62 6.81
C ALA A 41 -1.05 -39.20 6.53
N ARG A 42 -1.58 -38.95 5.33
CA ARG A 42 -1.95 -37.60 4.86
C ARG A 42 -3.13 -37.63 3.91
N VAL A 43 -3.98 -36.61 3.96
CA VAL A 43 -5.03 -36.36 2.96
C VAL A 43 -4.80 -34.98 2.37
N ASP A 44 -4.61 -34.91 1.05
CA ASP A 44 -4.55 -33.63 0.34
C ASP A 44 -5.98 -33.26 -0.08
N LEU A 45 -6.39 -32.03 0.21
CA LEU A 45 -7.70 -31.50 -0.13
C LEU A 45 -7.58 -30.44 -1.22
N SER A 46 -8.45 -30.54 -2.22
CA SER A 46 -8.76 -29.47 -3.15
C SER A 46 -10.27 -29.23 -3.11
N CYS A 47 -10.68 -28.11 -2.54
CA CYS A 47 -12.08 -27.78 -2.32
C CYS A 47 -12.50 -26.50 -3.04
N THR A 48 -13.77 -26.46 -3.46
CA THR A 48 -14.38 -25.31 -4.12
C THR A 48 -15.82 -25.12 -3.64
N GLY A 49 -16.27 -23.88 -3.46
CA GLY A 49 -17.65 -23.60 -3.11
C GLY A 49 -17.86 -22.12 -2.86
N GLN A 50 -19.03 -21.59 -3.24
CA GLN A 50 -19.43 -20.19 -2.99
C GLN A 50 -18.36 -19.16 -3.43
N GLY A 51 -17.72 -19.39 -4.58
CA GLY A 51 -16.64 -18.53 -5.10
C GLY A 51 -15.30 -18.63 -4.35
N THR A 52 -15.21 -19.50 -3.34
CA THR A 52 -13.99 -19.79 -2.59
C THR A 52 -13.32 -21.05 -3.10
N THR A 53 -11.99 -21.02 -3.20
CA THR A 53 -11.16 -22.22 -3.43
C THR A 53 -10.22 -22.43 -2.27
N LEU A 54 -10.08 -23.67 -1.81
CA LEU A 54 -9.22 -24.03 -0.68
C LEU A 54 -8.37 -25.23 -1.09
N SER A 55 -7.07 -25.18 -0.80
CA SER A 55 -6.19 -26.34 -0.89
C SER A 55 -5.40 -26.50 0.40
N GLY A 56 -5.28 -27.73 0.88
CA GLY A 56 -4.59 -28.02 2.12
C GLY A 56 -4.21 -29.47 2.29
N ARG A 57 -3.44 -29.75 3.33
CA ARG A 57 -2.89 -31.05 3.68
C ARG A 57 -3.25 -31.38 5.12
N LEU A 58 -4.02 -32.44 5.31
CA LEU A 58 -4.41 -32.94 6.61
C LEU A 58 -3.50 -34.09 7.02
N THR A 59 -3.06 -34.10 8.27
CA THR A 59 -2.29 -35.20 8.86
C THR A 59 -3.25 -36.14 9.58
N VAL A 60 -3.16 -37.43 9.27
CA VAL A 60 -3.98 -38.48 9.89
C VAL A 60 -3.09 -39.38 10.73
N ARG A 61 -3.47 -39.62 11.99
CA ARG A 61 -2.73 -40.49 12.92
C ARG A 61 -3.73 -41.33 13.73
N GLY A 62 -3.50 -42.65 13.80
CA GLY A 62 -4.35 -43.55 14.58
C GLY A 62 -5.82 -43.55 14.15
N GLY A 63 -6.10 -43.31 12.87
CA GLY A 63 -7.47 -43.25 12.33
C GLY A 63 -8.20 -41.91 12.52
N GLY A 64 -7.56 -40.92 13.16
CA GLY A 64 -8.14 -39.58 13.37
C GLY A 64 -7.28 -38.45 12.80
N LEU A 65 -7.83 -37.24 12.76
CA LEU A 65 -7.10 -36.04 12.37
C LEU A 65 -6.15 -35.61 13.47
N ALA A 66 -4.87 -35.42 13.13
CA ALA A 66 -3.82 -34.97 14.04
C ALA A 66 -3.46 -33.49 13.85
N GLY A 67 -3.89 -32.87 12.74
CA GLY A 67 -3.57 -31.50 12.38
C GLY A 67 -3.43 -31.34 10.87
N GLY A 68 -2.71 -30.30 10.43
CA GLY A 68 -2.42 -30.08 9.03
C GLY A 68 -2.01 -28.65 8.71
N THR A 69 -2.10 -28.30 7.43
CA THR A 69 -1.89 -26.94 6.92
C THR A 69 -2.85 -26.66 5.78
N ILE A 70 -3.47 -25.48 5.78
CA ILE A 70 -4.10 -24.93 4.58
C ILE A 70 -3.01 -24.22 3.79
N ASP A 71 -2.70 -24.73 2.60
CA ASP A 71 -1.68 -24.16 1.72
C ASP A 71 -2.19 -22.87 1.07
N ARG A 72 -3.48 -22.82 0.71
CA ARG A 72 -4.11 -21.67 0.06
C ARG A 72 -5.61 -21.61 0.31
N ILE A 73 -6.11 -20.39 0.55
CA ILE A 73 -7.53 -20.03 0.42
C ILE A 73 -7.59 -18.84 -0.52
N ALA A 74 -8.38 -18.93 -1.58
CA ALA A 74 -8.74 -17.80 -2.43
C ALA A 74 -10.22 -17.53 -2.29
N PHE A 75 -10.60 -16.34 -1.86
CA PHE A 75 -11.98 -15.91 -1.71
C PHE A 75 -12.50 -15.27 -3.00
N ALA A 76 -13.83 -15.12 -3.08
CA ALA A 76 -14.50 -14.57 -4.27
C ALA A 76 -14.12 -13.11 -4.58
N ASP A 77 -13.66 -12.36 -3.58
CA ASP A 77 -13.21 -10.97 -3.67
C ASP A 77 -11.78 -10.82 -4.20
N GLY A 78 -11.08 -11.94 -4.45
CA GLY A 78 -9.68 -11.96 -4.87
C GLY A 78 -8.67 -12.02 -3.72
N THR A 79 -9.12 -12.01 -2.46
CA THR A 79 -8.24 -12.16 -1.30
C THR A 79 -7.63 -13.55 -1.24
N LEU A 80 -6.34 -13.60 -0.90
CA LEU A 80 -5.54 -14.81 -0.92
C LEU A 80 -4.79 -15.01 0.41
N LEU A 81 -5.06 -16.12 1.08
CA LEU A 81 -4.39 -16.53 2.33
C LEU A 81 -3.57 -17.80 2.11
N HIS A 82 -2.43 -17.95 2.78
CA HIS A 82 -1.48 -19.06 2.51
C HIS A 82 -0.75 -19.59 3.74
N GLY A 83 -0.69 -20.90 3.94
CA GLY A 83 0.11 -21.49 5.02
C GLY A 83 -0.52 -21.24 6.39
N LEU A 84 -1.80 -21.56 6.53
CA LEU A 84 -2.51 -21.48 7.81
C LEU A 84 -2.39 -22.83 8.51
N PRO A 85 -1.78 -22.92 9.70
CA PRO A 85 -1.69 -24.18 10.44
C PRO A 85 -3.08 -24.66 10.89
N LEU A 86 -3.27 -25.98 10.88
CA LEU A 86 -4.47 -26.64 11.39
C LEU A 86 -4.13 -27.46 12.63
N ILE A 87 -4.86 -27.21 13.71
CA ILE A 87 -4.70 -27.89 14.99
C ILE A 87 -5.94 -28.77 15.24
N ALA A 88 -5.73 -30.05 15.50
CA ALA A 88 -6.81 -30.97 15.87
C ALA A 88 -7.47 -30.51 17.17
N THR A 89 -8.79 -30.35 17.15
CA THR A 89 -9.56 -30.07 18.36
C THR A 89 -9.96 -31.37 19.03
N ALA A 90 -9.90 -31.42 20.36
CA ALA A 90 -10.38 -32.57 21.12
C ALA A 90 -11.91 -32.69 20.96
N GLY A 91 -12.38 -33.78 20.33
CA GLY A 91 -13.80 -34.02 20.09
C GLY A 91 -14.06 -35.22 19.16
N SER A 92 -15.34 -35.60 19.04
CA SER A 92 -15.81 -36.71 18.19
C SER A 92 -15.98 -36.32 16.71
N ALA A 93 -15.95 -35.02 16.40
CA ALA A 93 -16.06 -34.52 15.04
C ALA A 93 -14.66 -34.24 14.45
N PRO A 94 -14.45 -34.51 13.15
CA PRO A 94 -13.25 -34.14 12.39
C PRO A 94 -13.12 -32.61 12.19
N THR A 95 -12.94 -31.90 13.29
CA THR A 95 -12.83 -30.45 13.36
C THR A 95 -11.38 -30.05 13.57
N LEU A 96 -10.92 -29.05 12.81
CA LEU A 96 -9.60 -28.45 12.92
C LEU A 96 -9.74 -26.96 13.21
N SER A 97 -9.03 -26.47 14.23
CA SER A 97 -8.87 -25.04 14.47
C SER A 97 -7.84 -24.49 13.52
N ILE A 98 -8.10 -23.33 12.93
CA ILE A 98 -7.13 -22.60 12.11
C ILE A 98 -6.35 -21.67 13.04
N ASP A 99 -5.03 -21.81 13.06
CA ASP A 99 -4.15 -20.94 13.82
C ASP A 99 -3.70 -19.73 12.98
N GLY A 100 -3.51 -18.58 13.64
CA GLY A 100 -3.11 -17.32 13.02
C GLY A 100 -4.24 -16.32 12.85
N ASP A 101 -3.89 -15.04 12.70
CA ASP A 101 -4.74 -13.84 12.79
C ASP A 101 -5.10 -13.22 11.42
N ARG A 102 -4.97 -14.01 10.35
CA ARG A 102 -5.16 -13.52 8.99
C ARG A 102 -6.63 -13.42 8.61
N ARG A 103 -6.97 -12.34 7.91
CA ARG A 103 -8.34 -11.96 7.54
C ARG A 103 -8.45 -11.81 6.02
N ASP A 104 -9.66 -11.97 5.50
CA ASP A 104 -9.99 -11.56 4.13
C ASP A 104 -10.07 -10.02 3.98
N SER A 105 -10.42 -9.52 2.79
CA SER A 105 -10.51 -8.07 2.56
C SER A 105 -11.65 -7.40 3.33
N PHE A 106 -12.65 -8.16 3.76
CA PHE A 106 -13.78 -7.70 4.55
C PHE A 106 -13.55 -7.89 6.06
N GLY A 107 -12.38 -8.39 6.47
CA GLY A 107 -12.04 -8.57 7.87
C GLY A 107 -12.51 -9.88 8.50
N ALA A 108 -13.08 -10.81 7.72
CA ALA A 108 -13.45 -12.11 8.23
C ALA A 108 -12.23 -13.02 8.36
N ARG A 109 -12.10 -13.67 9.52
CA ARG A 109 -10.99 -14.55 9.86
C ARG A 109 -11.41 -16.01 9.73
N PRO A 110 -10.68 -16.87 8.99
CA PRO A 110 -10.87 -18.31 9.06
C PRO A 110 -10.49 -18.81 10.45
N VAL A 111 -11.42 -19.47 11.14
CA VAL A 111 -11.23 -19.95 12.52
C VAL A 111 -11.32 -21.47 12.63
N ARG A 112 -12.05 -22.11 11.71
CA ARG A 112 -12.33 -23.55 11.79
C ARG A 112 -12.48 -24.16 10.41
N LEU A 113 -12.01 -25.40 10.28
CA LEU A 113 -12.32 -26.27 9.15
C LEU A 113 -12.94 -27.56 9.70
N ASP A 114 -14.20 -27.79 9.39
CA ASP A 114 -14.87 -29.07 9.63
C ASP A 114 -14.86 -29.87 8.32
N VAL A 115 -14.46 -31.12 8.34
CA VAL A 115 -14.45 -31.99 7.15
C VAL A 115 -15.32 -33.20 7.37
N ASP A 116 -16.04 -33.69 6.38
CA ASP A 116 -16.82 -34.92 6.56
C ASP A 116 -15.88 -36.15 6.65
N ALA A 117 -16.37 -37.29 7.15
CA ALA A 117 -15.56 -38.48 7.40
C ALA A 117 -14.91 -39.06 6.11
N ASP A 118 -15.55 -38.84 4.96
CA ASP A 118 -15.04 -39.23 3.65
C ASP A 118 -14.14 -38.16 3.00
N PHE A 119 -14.01 -37.00 3.63
CA PHE A 119 -13.31 -35.81 3.13
C PHE A 119 -13.89 -35.23 1.83
N GLY A 120 -15.12 -35.61 1.45
CA GLY A 120 -15.79 -35.14 0.24
C GLY A 120 -16.39 -33.75 0.39
N HIS A 121 -16.64 -33.29 1.62
CA HIS A 121 -17.15 -31.96 1.91
C HIS A 121 -16.39 -31.34 3.07
N ALA A 122 -16.29 -30.01 3.05
CA ALA A 122 -15.77 -29.24 4.15
C ALA A 122 -16.65 -28.01 4.44
N ARG A 123 -16.68 -27.61 5.71
CA ARG A 123 -17.28 -26.35 6.15
C ARG A 123 -16.16 -25.47 6.70
N LEU A 124 -15.93 -24.33 6.06
CA LEU A 124 -14.98 -23.32 6.51
C LEU A 124 -15.73 -22.31 7.38
N GLY A 125 -15.46 -22.33 8.68
CA GLY A 125 -15.96 -21.34 9.62
C GLY A 125 -15.14 -20.05 9.53
N LEU A 126 -15.83 -18.95 9.22
CA LEU A 126 -15.31 -17.60 9.22
C LEU A 126 -15.90 -16.85 10.41
N ARG A 127 -15.09 -16.05 11.08
CA ARG A 127 -15.54 -15.10 12.09
C ARG A 127 -15.43 -13.69 11.53
N ASP A 128 -16.55 -12.98 11.45
CA ASP A 128 -16.52 -11.57 11.06
C ASP A 128 -16.12 -10.71 12.26
N GLU A 129 -14.81 -10.46 12.38
CA GLU A 129 -14.27 -9.69 13.50
C GLU A 129 -14.49 -8.18 13.32
N LEU A 130 -14.86 -7.70 12.12
CA LEU A 130 -15.12 -6.29 11.87
C LEU A 130 -16.58 -5.90 12.11
N VAL A 131 -17.54 -6.82 11.97
CA VAL A 131 -18.92 -6.57 12.42
C VAL A 131 -18.96 -6.21 13.90
N ALA A 132 -18.18 -6.90 14.74
CA ALA A 132 -18.06 -6.56 16.16
C ALA A 132 -17.55 -5.13 16.39
N LEU A 133 -16.61 -4.69 15.56
CA LEU A 133 -16.07 -3.34 15.61
C LEU A 133 -17.09 -2.31 15.09
N ASP A 134 -17.79 -2.59 14.00
CA ASP A 134 -18.83 -1.71 13.45
C ASP A 134 -19.99 -1.54 14.45
N GLU A 135 -20.44 -2.63 15.08
CA GLU A 135 -21.41 -2.59 16.17
C GLU A 135 -20.89 -1.81 17.38
N ALA A 136 -19.60 -1.93 17.71
CA ALA A 136 -18.99 -1.15 18.78
C ALA A 136 -18.96 0.35 18.43
N VAL A 137 -18.59 0.70 17.21
CA VAL A 137 -18.67 2.07 16.68
C VAL A 137 -20.11 2.55 16.70
N GLY A 138 -21.09 1.71 16.36
CA GLY A 138 -22.52 2.02 16.42
C GLY A 138 -23.00 2.38 17.84
N ARG A 139 -22.40 1.78 18.87
CA ARG A 139 -22.77 1.95 20.28
C ARG A 139 -22.08 3.11 21.00
N ILE A 140 -20.96 3.62 20.48
CA ILE A 140 -20.33 4.81 21.08
C ILE A 140 -21.20 6.05 20.83
N ASP A 141 -21.18 6.98 21.79
CA ASP A 141 -21.80 8.29 21.64
C ASP A 141 -21.16 9.02 20.44
N LYS A 142 -21.98 9.35 19.44
CA LYS A 142 -21.51 9.98 18.20
C LYS A 142 -21.04 11.42 18.43
N THR A 143 -21.45 12.06 19.51
CA THR A 143 -20.95 13.40 19.86
C THR A 143 -19.45 13.42 20.15
N LEU A 144 -18.85 12.25 20.42
CA LEU A 144 -17.40 12.07 20.52
C LEU A 144 -16.68 12.33 19.18
N LEU A 145 -17.41 12.29 18.07
CA LEU A 145 -16.92 12.54 16.72
C LEU A 145 -17.21 13.97 16.23
N ASP A 146 -17.96 14.77 17.01
CA ASP A 146 -18.26 16.18 16.69
C ASP A 146 -17.05 17.10 16.89
N ARG A 147 -15.95 16.57 17.44
CA ARG A 147 -14.66 17.23 17.64
C ARG A 147 -13.55 16.36 17.06
N PRO A 148 -12.35 16.91 16.83
CA PRO A 148 -11.19 16.09 16.47
C PRO A 148 -11.06 14.90 17.44
N PRO A 149 -10.94 13.66 16.93
CA PRO A 149 -11.01 12.47 17.76
C PRO A 149 -9.88 12.49 18.80
N GLN A 150 -10.27 12.52 20.08
CA GLN A 150 -9.33 12.44 21.19
C GLN A 150 -9.13 10.99 21.57
N ARG A 151 -7.89 10.50 21.44
CA ARG A 151 -7.52 9.12 21.73
C ARG A 151 -7.98 8.68 23.13
N GLU A 152 -7.85 9.55 24.11
CA GLU A 152 -8.17 9.33 25.53
C GLU A 152 -9.65 9.12 25.79
N VAL A 153 -10.50 9.53 24.85
CA VAL A 153 -11.96 9.41 24.95
C VAL A 153 -12.45 8.30 24.03
N LEU A 154 -11.99 8.29 22.78
CA LEU A 154 -12.46 7.37 21.75
C LEU A 154 -12.02 5.92 22.00
N LEU A 155 -10.74 5.70 22.34
CA LEU A 155 -10.22 4.34 22.54
C LEU A 155 -10.86 3.65 23.75
N PRO A 156 -11.01 4.29 24.93
CA PRO A 156 -11.82 3.77 26.03
C PRO A 156 -13.26 3.44 25.65
N ALA A 157 -13.94 4.33 24.91
CA ALA A 157 -15.33 4.11 24.51
C ALA A 157 -15.47 2.88 23.60
N LEU A 158 -14.55 2.70 22.64
CA LEU A 158 -14.52 1.55 21.74
C LEU A 158 -14.21 0.24 22.49
N LEU A 159 -13.22 0.25 23.39
CA LEU A 159 -12.88 -0.93 24.19
C LEU A 159 -14.02 -1.33 25.14
N ALA A 160 -14.69 -0.35 25.77
CA ALA A 160 -15.87 -0.60 26.59
C ALA A 160 -17.02 -1.19 25.75
N ALA A 161 -17.26 -0.65 24.55
CA ALA A 161 -18.24 -1.21 23.63
C ALA A 161 -17.86 -2.64 23.21
N LEU A 162 -16.57 -2.96 23.05
CA LEU A 162 -16.12 -4.34 22.81
C LEU A 162 -16.13 -5.24 24.07
N GLY A 163 -16.70 -4.77 25.20
CA GLY A 163 -16.85 -5.54 26.43
C GLY A 163 -15.56 -5.69 27.24
N GLN A 164 -14.52 -4.93 26.93
CA GLN A 164 -13.27 -4.96 27.68
C GLN A 164 -13.38 -4.12 28.96
N PRO A 165 -12.77 -4.57 30.07
CA PRO A 165 -12.62 -3.74 31.25
C PRO A 165 -11.70 -2.57 30.92
N VAL A 166 -12.25 -1.36 30.98
CA VAL A 166 -11.49 -0.14 30.71
C VAL A 166 -11.02 0.44 32.02
N ALA A 167 -9.72 0.36 32.29
CA ALA A 167 -9.12 1.15 33.34
C ALA A 167 -9.21 2.64 32.96
N PRO A 168 -9.49 3.55 33.90
CA PRO A 168 -9.47 4.99 33.61
C PRO A 168 -8.10 5.36 33.04
N VAL A 169 -8.10 5.87 31.80
CA VAL A 169 -6.88 6.36 31.16
C VAL A 169 -6.43 7.58 31.95
N ALA A 170 -5.19 7.57 32.42
CA ALA A 170 -4.58 8.75 33.01
C ALA A 170 -4.59 9.86 31.95
N ILE A 171 -5.38 10.90 32.19
CA ILE A 171 -5.42 12.08 31.33
C ILE A 171 -4.07 12.76 31.50
N ALA A 172 -3.28 12.83 30.42
CA ALA A 172 -2.10 13.69 30.45
C ALA A 172 -2.59 15.12 30.67
N THR A 173 -2.25 15.70 31.81
CA THR A 173 -2.71 17.04 32.24
C THR A 173 -2.15 18.17 31.39
N SER A 174 -1.21 17.89 30.50
CA SER A 174 -0.76 18.82 29.47
C SER A 174 -0.25 18.06 28.25
N TYR A 175 -0.91 18.24 27.12
CA TYR A 175 -0.28 18.03 25.83
C TYR A 175 0.50 19.29 25.49
N PRO A 176 1.70 19.19 24.88
CA PRO A 176 2.26 20.34 24.20
C PRO A 176 1.20 20.86 23.22
N PRO A 177 1.09 22.19 23.02
CA PRO A 177 0.12 22.75 22.10
C PRO A 177 0.25 22.03 20.75
N PRO A 178 -0.87 21.69 20.09
CA PRO A 178 -0.84 21.02 18.81
C PRO A 178 0.04 21.84 17.88
N TYR A 179 1.21 21.29 17.55
CA TYR A 179 2.10 21.87 16.58
C TYR A 179 1.84 21.14 15.28
N SER A 180 1.36 21.88 14.29
CA SER A 180 1.48 21.39 12.92
C SER A 180 2.96 21.38 12.61
N GLU A 181 3.52 20.20 12.34
CA GLU A 181 4.80 20.15 11.66
C GLU A 181 4.65 21.05 10.43
N PRO A 182 5.47 22.11 10.29
CA PRO A 182 5.32 23.04 9.19
C PRO A 182 5.40 22.19 7.93
N PRO A 183 4.51 22.41 6.95
CA PRO A 183 4.51 21.63 5.73
C PRO A 183 5.96 21.57 5.25
N PRO A 184 6.48 20.37 4.94
CA PRO A 184 7.87 20.23 4.55
C PRO A 184 8.17 21.32 3.54
N ALA A 185 9.20 22.12 3.81
CA ALA A 185 9.52 23.27 2.96
C ALA A 185 9.48 22.80 1.50
N PRO A 186 8.79 23.54 0.60
CA PRO A 186 8.58 23.11 -0.78
C PRO A 186 9.89 22.59 -1.35
N ALA A 187 9.87 21.53 -2.17
CA ALA A 187 11.12 20.93 -2.69
C ALA A 187 12.06 21.99 -3.31
N GLU A 188 11.50 23.06 -3.88
CA GLU A 188 12.21 24.23 -4.40
C GLU A 188 12.98 25.06 -3.36
N ALA A 189 12.51 25.10 -2.11
CA ALA A 189 13.17 25.80 -1.02
C ALA A 189 14.46 25.10 -0.56
N ARG A 190 14.66 23.84 -0.98
CA ARG A 190 15.83 23.01 -0.64
C ARG A 190 16.93 23.03 -1.70
N VAL A 191 16.73 23.79 -2.77
CA VAL A 191 17.68 23.90 -3.88
C VAL A 191 17.96 25.37 -4.20
N SER A 192 19.10 25.63 -4.82
CA SER A 192 19.42 26.96 -5.37
C SER A 192 18.37 27.45 -6.36
N GLU A 193 18.28 28.79 -6.51
CA GLU A 193 17.34 29.45 -7.42
C GLU A 193 17.41 28.90 -8.84
N ALA A 194 18.61 28.56 -9.31
CA ALA A 194 18.84 28.00 -10.64
C ALA A 194 18.13 26.65 -10.88
N LEU A 195 17.94 25.86 -9.83
CA LEU A 195 17.34 24.52 -9.91
C LEU A 195 15.83 24.50 -9.66
N ARG A 196 15.26 25.56 -9.08
CA ARG A 196 13.82 25.62 -8.76
C ARG A 196 12.91 25.37 -9.98
N PRO A 197 13.19 25.92 -11.19
CA PRO A 197 12.38 25.60 -12.37
C PRO A 197 12.37 24.10 -12.72
N PHE A 198 13.49 23.40 -12.55
CA PHE A 198 13.57 21.95 -12.78
C PHE A 198 12.78 21.20 -11.72
N VAL A 199 12.94 21.56 -10.45
CA VAL A 199 12.18 20.93 -9.36
C VAL A 199 10.67 21.14 -9.55
N ARG A 200 10.22 22.33 -9.94
CA ARG A 200 8.79 22.60 -10.25
C ARG A 200 8.23 21.72 -11.35
N ARG A 201 8.99 21.55 -12.43
CA ARG A 201 8.46 21.08 -13.71
C ARG A 201 8.81 19.62 -13.98
N CYS A 202 10.03 19.20 -13.67
CA CYS A 202 10.51 17.86 -13.94
C CYS A 202 10.09 16.87 -12.83
N SER A 203 9.88 17.33 -11.58
CA SER A 203 9.49 16.44 -10.48
C SER A 203 8.11 15.80 -10.68
N LEU A 204 7.26 16.37 -11.53
CA LEU A 204 5.98 15.80 -11.93
C LEU A 204 6.10 14.38 -12.50
N CYS A 205 7.27 14.04 -13.07
CA CYS A 205 7.53 12.70 -13.60
C CYS A 205 8.81 12.07 -13.05
N HIS A 206 9.80 12.87 -12.63
CA HIS A 206 11.15 12.41 -12.29
C HIS A 206 11.47 12.38 -10.79
N ALA A 207 10.47 12.55 -9.91
CA ALA A 207 10.65 12.51 -8.45
C ALA A 207 10.49 11.11 -7.84
N SER A 208 9.91 10.14 -8.58
CA SER A 208 9.73 8.77 -8.08
C SER A 208 11.05 7.98 -8.11
N LYS A 209 11.08 6.81 -7.48
CA LYS A 209 12.21 5.85 -7.56
C LYS A 209 12.06 4.86 -8.71
N GLU A 210 11.12 5.09 -9.62
CA GLU A 210 10.83 4.17 -10.70
C GLU A 210 11.95 4.16 -11.75
N ARG A 211 12.04 3.04 -12.48
CA ARG A 211 13.09 2.86 -13.50
C ARG A 211 12.84 3.73 -14.75
N PHE A 212 11.58 4.09 -15.02
CA PHE A 212 11.21 4.94 -16.14
C PHE A 212 10.04 5.87 -15.76
N PRO A 213 10.19 7.20 -15.97
CA PRO A 213 11.40 7.86 -16.44
C PRO A 213 12.50 7.87 -15.36
N PRO A 214 13.79 8.07 -15.70
CA PRO A 214 14.86 7.99 -14.71
C PRO A 214 14.67 9.03 -13.59
N PRO A 215 15.06 8.74 -12.33
CA PRO A 215 14.74 9.56 -11.16
C PRO A 215 15.65 10.81 -11.06
N PHE A 216 15.60 11.70 -12.05
CA PHE A 216 16.47 12.86 -12.18
C PHE A 216 16.32 13.85 -11.01
N MET A 217 15.11 13.96 -10.45
CA MET A 217 14.78 14.93 -9.39
C MET A 217 14.81 14.32 -7.99
N ALA A 218 15.32 13.09 -7.84
CA ALA A 218 15.43 12.42 -6.54
C ALA A 218 16.77 12.72 -5.84
N GLY A 219 16.75 12.84 -4.51
CA GLY A 219 17.95 13.08 -3.70
C GLY A 219 18.18 14.56 -3.38
N ASP A 220 19.42 14.90 -3.02
CA ASP A 220 19.82 16.27 -2.66
C ASP A 220 20.22 17.11 -3.90
N GLU A 221 20.49 18.40 -3.68
CA GLU A 221 20.88 19.35 -4.72
C GLU A 221 22.12 18.91 -5.52
N ALA A 222 23.10 18.32 -4.84
CA ALA A 222 24.32 17.84 -5.49
C ALA A 222 24.02 16.68 -6.45
N ALA A 223 23.18 15.73 -6.02
CA ALA A 223 22.75 14.61 -6.85
C ALA A 223 21.90 15.07 -8.05
N ILE A 224 20.99 16.03 -7.85
CA ILE A 224 20.20 16.62 -8.94
C ILE A 224 21.12 17.31 -9.95
N SER A 225 22.04 18.15 -9.46
CA SER A 225 23.01 18.88 -10.30
C SER A 225 23.89 17.94 -11.11
N ALA A 226 24.41 16.87 -10.50
CA ALA A 226 25.25 15.89 -11.20
C ALA A 226 24.50 15.20 -12.35
N ARG A 227 23.22 14.84 -12.15
CA ARG A 227 22.42 14.20 -13.20
C ARG A 227 22.02 15.17 -14.31
N LEU A 228 21.68 16.42 -13.97
CA LEU A 228 21.49 17.48 -14.96
C LEU A 228 22.76 17.69 -15.78
N GLY A 229 23.91 17.71 -15.11
CA GLY A 229 25.23 17.79 -15.74
C GLY A 229 25.50 16.64 -16.71
N GLY A 230 25.26 15.39 -16.29
CA GLY A 230 25.48 14.21 -17.12
C GLY A 230 24.57 14.13 -18.35
N CYS A 231 23.34 14.65 -18.27
CA CYS A 231 22.35 14.58 -19.34
C CYS A 231 22.04 15.91 -20.03
N ALA A 232 22.88 16.93 -19.83
CA ALA A 232 22.66 18.30 -20.30
C ALA A 232 22.33 18.37 -21.80
N GLU A 233 23.04 17.63 -22.66
CA GLU A 233 22.79 17.61 -24.11
C GLU A 233 21.38 17.11 -24.44
N ARG A 234 20.96 15.98 -23.87
CA ARG A 234 19.64 15.39 -24.10
C ARG A 234 18.52 16.28 -23.56
N ILE A 235 18.76 16.91 -22.40
CA ILE A 235 17.83 17.84 -21.77
C ILE A 235 17.67 19.09 -22.63
N ALA A 236 18.77 19.73 -23.05
CA ALA A 236 18.73 20.90 -23.91
C ALA A 236 17.99 20.61 -25.22
N TYR A 237 18.25 19.46 -25.85
CA TYR A 237 17.54 19.04 -27.06
C TYR A 237 16.03 18.98 -26.84
N ARG A 238 15.58 18.33 -25.75
CA ARG A 238 14.14 18.16 -25.44
C ARG A 238 13.48 19.45 -24.97
N LEU A 239 14.21 20.36 -24.33
CA LEU A 239 13.72 21.71 -23.99
C LEU A 239 13.58 22.58 -25.25
N ALA A 240 14.47 22.45 -26.23
CA ALA A 240 14.43 23.20 -27.47
C ALA A 240 13.21 22.85 -28.34
N MET A 241 12.68 21.62 -28.23
CA MET A 241 11.45 21.19 -28.94
C MET A 241 10.23 22.07 -28.64
N TRP A 242 10.21 22.79 -27.51
CA TRP A 242 9.16 23.78 -27.23
C TRP A 242 9.14 24.95 -28.22
N SER A 243 10.26 25.27 -28.86
CA SER A 243 10.36 26.30 -29.91
C SER A 243 10.14 25.75 -31.33
N VAL A 244 10.03 24.43 -31.49
CA VAL A 244 9.80 23.78 -32.78
C VAL A 244 8.30 23.59 -33.00
N PRO A 245 7.74 23.91 -34.18
CA PRO A 245 6.34 23.63 -34.51
C PRO A 245 5.98 22.16 -34.28
N ALA A 246 4.79 21.88 -33.75
CA ALA A 246 4.42 20.52 -33.29
C ALA A 246 4.64 19.43 -34.35
N ALA A 247 4.29 19.70 -35.61
CA ALA A 247 4.46 18.77 -36.73
C ALA A 247 5.91 18.52 -37.14
N ALA A 248 6.83 19.42 -36.80
CA ALA A 248 8.26 19.35 -37.15
C ALA A 248 9.13 18.80 -36.01
N ARG A 249 8.54 18.46 -34.86
CA ARG A 249 9.29 17.96 -33.69
C ARG A 249 9.77 16.54 -33.94
N THR A 250 11.07 16.34 -33.93
CA THR A 250 11.71 15.02 -33.98
C THR A 250 11.56 14.25 -32.65
N LYS A 251 11.25 14.96 -31.56
CA LYS A 251 11.05 14.42 -30.22
C LYS A 251 9.98 15.20 -29.46
N THR A 252 9.26 14.51 -28.57
CA THR A 252 8.36 15.15 -27.59
C THR A 252 9.12 16.18 -26.77
N PRO A 253 8.58 17.39 -26.56
CA PRO A 253 9.21 18.36 -25.68
C PRO A 253 9.17 17.87 -24.23
N MET A 254 10.16 18.30 -23.44
CA MET A 254 10.21 18.00 -22.01
C MET A 254 10.09 19.32 -21.21
N PRO A 255 9.27 19.37 -20.14
CA PRO A 255 8.24 18.38 -19.80
C PRO A 255 7.21 18.21 -20.93
N PRO A 256 6.54 17.05 -21.07
CA PRO A 256 5.47 16.87 -22.05
C PRO A 256 4.30 17.82 -21.78
N ALA A 257 3.66 18.33 -22.83
CA ALA A 257 2.51 19.23 -22.70
C ALA A 257 1.35 18.61 -21.88
N ALA A 258 1.14 17.29 -21.98
CA ALA A 258 0.06 16.59 -21.31
C ALA A 258 0.13 16.58 -19.77
N VAL A 259 1.31 16.82 -19.20
CA VAL A 259 1.50 16.84 -17.73
C VAL A 259 1.63 18.26 -17.17
N LEU A 260 1.64 19.27 -18.03
CA LEU A 260 1.80 20.65 -17.59
C LEU A 260 0.43 21.22 -17.21
N PRO A 261 0.31 21.87 -16.04
CA PRO A 261 -0.94 22.50 -15.62
C PRO A 261 -1.25 23.78 -16.41
N ASP A 262 -0.26 24.34 -17.11
CA ASP A 262 -0.36 25.60 -17.85
C ASP A 262 -0.04 25.39 -19.34
N ALA A 263 -0.98 25.76 -20.20
CA ALA A 263 -0.87 25.68 -21.65
C ALA A 263 0.18 26.65 -22.24
N ARG A 264 0.58 27.70 -21.50
CA ARG A 264 1.55 28.71 -21.94
C ARG A 264 2.99 28.45 -21.49
N PHE A 265 3.31 27.21 -21.10
CA PHE A 265 4.67 26.86 -20.66
C PHE A 265 5.78 27.23 -21.67
N ALA A 266 5.49 27.20 -22.98
CA ALA A 266 6.42 27.61 -24.03
C ALA A 266 6.92 29.07 -23.90
N GLU A 267 6.15 29.92 -23.22
CA GLU A 267 6.43 31.34 -22.98
C GLU A 267 6.86 31.61 -21.53
N SER A 268 6.97 30.55 -20.70
CA SER A 268 7.21 30.70 -19.27
C SER A 268 8.65 31.12 -18.94
N ALA A 269 8.79 31.87 -17.85
CA ALA A 269 10.09 32.19 -17.26
C ALA A 269 10.86 30.92 -16.86
N ASP A 270 10.15 29.85 -16.47
CA ASP A 270 10.74 28.55 -16.13
C ASP A 270 11.47 27.93 -17.33
N LEU A 271 10.82 27.87 -18.50
CA LEU A 271 11.47 27.32 -19.70
C LEU A 271 12.71 28.15 -20.10
N ALA A 272 12.62 29.47 -20.02
CA ALA A 272 13.76 30.35 -20.31
C ALA A 272 14.91 30.14 -19.32
N ALA A 273 14.62 30.01 -18.02
CA ALA A 273 15.61 29.75 -16.98
C ALA A 273 16.27 28.37 -17.14
N MET A 274 15.49 27.33 -17.41
CA MET A 274 16.02 25.98 -17.65
C MET A 274 16.94 25.93 -18.88
N ARG A 275 16.56 26.60 -19.97
CA ARG A 275 17.39 26.67 -21.18
C ARG A 275 18.71 27.38 -20.93
N ARG A 276 18.71 28.49 -20.19
CA ARG A 276 19.94 29.18 -19.80
C ARG A 276 20.83 28.28 -18.96
N HIS A 277 20.29 27.70 -17.89
CA HIS A 277 21.06 26.85 -16.97
C HIS A 277 21.73 25.68 -17.69
N VAL A 278 21.02 24.97 -18.58
CA VAL A 278 21.62 23.86 -19.33
C VAL A 278 22.65 24.37 -20.35
N SER A 279 22.43 25.54 -20.95
CA SER A 279 23.41 26.16 -21.84
C SER A 279 24.70 26.52 -21.11
N ASP A 280 24.60 27.03 -19.88
CA ASP A 280 25.75 27.34 -19.03
C ASP A 280 26.55 26.07 -18.68
N ILE A 281 25.86 24.98 -18.35
CA ILE A 281 26.49 23.66 -18.15
C ILE A 281 27.24 23.22 -19.40
N LEU A 282 26.63 23.34 -20.58
CA LEU A 282 27.24 22.92 -21.85
C LEU A 282 28.44 23.81 -22.23
N ALA A 283 28.36 25.12 -21.96
CA ALA A 283 29.44 26.07 -22.21
C ALA A 283 30.65 25.84 -21.30
N ALA A 284 30.44 25.35 -20.08
CA ALA A 284 31.50 25.02 -19.13
C ALA A 284 32.23 23.70 -19.45
N ARG A 285 31.79 22.92 -20.45
CA ARG A 285 32.45 21.65 -20.84
C ARG A 285 33.74 21.91 -21.64
N PRO A 286 34.72 20.97 -21.60
CA PRO A 286 35.97 21.08 -22.37
C PRO A 286 35.79 21.27 -23.88
N ALA A 287 34.66 20.82 -24.44
CA ALA A 287 34.26 21.04 -25.82
C ALA A 287 32.86 21.69 -25.83
N PRO A 288 32.76 23.03 -25.81
CA PRO A 288 31.48 23.73 -25.75
C PRO A 288 30.59 23.41 -26.94
N LEU A 289 29.31 23.17 -26.69
CA LEU A 289 28.30 22.94 -27.72
C LEU A 289 27.30 24.08 -27.73
N SER A 290 27.11 24.71 -28.88
CA SER A 290 26.03 25.68 -29.06
C SER A 290 24.67 24.95 -29.21
N PRO A 291 23.56 25.57 -28.82
CA PRO A 291 22.23 25.01 -28.99
C PRO A 291 21.91 24.62 -30.45
N GLU A 292 22.37 25.40 -31.43
CA GLU A 292 22.16 25.14 -32.86
C GLU A 292 22.91 23.88 -33.31
N ARG A 293 24.16 23.73 -32.88
CA ARG A 293 24.98 22.54 -33.19
C ARG A 293 24.44 21.29 -32.50
N LEU A 294 23.83 21.42 -31.33
CA LEU A 294 23.16 20.33 -30.64
C LEU A 294 21.92 19.84 -31.39
N LEU A 295 21.12 20.76 -31.93
CA LEU A 295 19.92 20.41 -32.70
C LEU A 295 20.21 19.77 -34.06
N ALA A 296 21.39 20.05 -34.64
CA ALA A 296 21.86 19.40 -35.85
C ALA A 296 22.30 17.93 -35.65
N ARG A 297 22.44 17.46 -34.41
CA ARG A 297 22.80 16.07 -34.10
C ARG A 297 21.57 15.17 -33.98
N GLU A 298 21.74 13.89 -34.27
CA GLU A 298 20.71 12.90 -33.98
C GLU A 298 20.58 12.65 -32.47
N TYR A 299 19.37 12.77 -31.95
CA TYR A 299 19.09 12.59 -30.52
C TYR A 299 19.54 11.23 -29.97
N ALA A 300 19.56 10.18 -30.79
CA ALA A 300 19.98 8.85 -30.36
C ALA A 300 21.47 8.78 -30.00
N GLY A 301 22.29 9.67 -30.55
CA GLY A 301 23.73 9.76 -30.29
C GLY A 301 24.12 10.79 -29.22
N LEU A 302 23.14 11.38 -28.51
CA LEU A 302 23.33 12.31 -27.39
C LEU A 302 23.20 11.61 -26.04
#